data_AF-A0A932P8S6-F1
#
_entry.id   AF-A0A932P8S6-F1
#
_cell.length_a   1.000
_cell.length_b   1.000
_cell.length_c   1.000
_cell.angle_alpha   90.00
_cell.angle_beta   90.00
_cell.angle_gamma   90.00
#
_symmetry.space_group_name_H-M   'P 1'
#
loop_
_entity.id
_entity.type
_entity.pdbx_description
1 polymer ?
#
loop_
_entity_poly.entity_id
_entity_poly.type
_entity_poly.pdbx_seq_one_letter_code
_entity_poly.pdbx_strand_id
1 'polypeptide(L)'
;MRSRGLACLFAIALVLTASSKTALAIPVLQLYIDGATYDPVEDSWVIATAGPFDLWVIGDVGSYGTISDVKLAAAVDTAELLAGGSVSLAPTTTGVVTDPSTPSSPVATANFPSADGALPVRGDGTTLPPHGVYGAGTSFFEWELGDLTLTDSPIGDFISSFPSSFPSTGQINVYTVTVSGFSQVHFDTYDHIVNGGNHTKYVFAPFSHDAGATVVPEPSSLLLVGPGMLALGVFGNRRLRATRSQRQ
;
A
#
# COMPACT_ATOMS: atom_id res chain seq x y z
N MET A 1 -31.52 56.97 -15.54
CA MET A 1 -31.91 55.62 -15.08
C MET A 1 -31.26 54.54 -15.96
N ARG A 2 -29.95 54.23 -15.82
CA ARG A 2 -29.31 53.11 -16.57
C ARG A 2 -28.05 52.49 -15.90
N SER A 3 -27.85 52.61 -14.59
CA SER A 3 -26.64 52.08 -13.90
C SER A 3 -26.89 50.93 -12.92
N ARG A 4 -28.14 50.52 -12.67
CA ARG A 4 -28.46 49.47 -11.68
C ARG A 4 -28.29 48.03 -12.17
N GLY A 5 -28.25 47.79 -13.48
CA GLY A 5 -28.14 46.44 -14.05
C GLY A 5 -26.73 45.85 -14.05
N LEU A 6 -25.69 46.70 -14.16
CA LEU A 6 -24.30 46.23 -14.30
C LEU A 6 -23.68 45.79 -12.97
N ALA A 7 -24.07 46.41 -11.86
CA ALA A 7 -23.58 46.05 -10.52
C ALA A 7 -24.11 44.69 -10.03
N CYS A 8 -25.30 44.27 -10.47
CA CYS A 8 -25.90 43.00 -10.08
C CYS A 8 -25.24 41.81 -10.80
N LEU A 9 -24.87 41.97 -12.07
CA LEU A 9 -24.16 40.95 -12.85
C LEU A 9 -22.73 40.69 -12.33
N PHE A 10 -22.04 41.73 -11.86
CA PHE A 10 -20.71 41.58 -11.25
C PHE A 10 -20.74 40.86 -9.90
N ALA A 11 -21.78 41.09 -9.08
CA ALA A 11 -21.95 40.41 -7.80
C ALA A 11 -22.23 38.90 -7.96
N ILE A 12 -23.01 38.51 -8.98
CA ILE A 12 -23.30 37.09 -9.26
C ILE A 12 -22.05 36.36 -9.77
N ALA A 13 -21.24 36.99 -10.63
CA ALA A 13 -19.99 36.40 -11.11
C ALA A 13 -18.94 36.20 -10.00
N LEU A 14 -18.89 37.10 -9.01
CA LEU A 14 -17.97 37.01 -7.86
C LEU A 14 -18.39 35.94 -6.84
N VAL A 15 -19.69 35.68 -6.71
CA VAL A 15 -20.21 34.61 -5.82
C VAL A 15 -19.97 33.21 -6.41
N LEU A 16 -19.97 33.07 -7.74
CA LEU A 16 -19.71 31.80 -8.43
C LEU A 16 -18.23 31.39 -8.42
N THR A 17 -17.28 32.32 -8.28
CA THR A 17 -15.84 32.00 -8.23
C THR A 17 -15.31 31.68 -6.83
N ALA A 18 -16.06 32.00 -5.77
CA ALA A 18 -15.61 31.84 -4.39
C ALA A 18 -15.89 30.46 -3.77
N SER A 19 -16.55 29.55 -4.50
CA SER A 19 -17.01 28.24 -3.98
C SER A 19 -16.51 27.05 -4.80
N SER A 20 -15.26 27.09 -5.26
CA SER A 20 -14.59 25.90 -5.81
C SER A 20 -14.28 24.94 -4.67
N LYS A 21 -15.28 24.16 -4.23
CA LYS A 21 -15.01 22.96 -3.44
C LYS A 21 -14.24 22.02 -4.34
N THR A 22 -12.97 21.78 -4.03
CA THR A 22 -12.21 20.70 -4.62
C THR A 22 -13.00 19.42 -4.35
N ALA A 23 -13.58 18.82 -5.39
CA ALA A 23 -14.17 17.49 -5.26
C ALA A 23 -13.01 16.54 -5.02
N LEU A 24 -12.84 16.09 -3.77
CA LEU A 24 -11.86 15.06 -3.42
C LEU A 24 -12.34 13.76 -4.07
N ALA A 25 -11.50 13.19 -4.92
CA ALA A 25 -11.87 12.04 -5.74
C ALA A 25 -11.53 10.76 -4.99
N ILE A 26 -12.17 10.56 -3.83
CA ILE A 26 -11.97 9.36 -3.01
C ILE A 26 -12.45 8.15 -3.81
N PRO A 27 -11.55 7.19 -4.15
CA PRO A 27 -11.93 6.01 -4.89
C PRO A 27 -12.66 5.00 -4.01
N VAL A 28 -13.37 4.07 -4.66
CA VAL A 28 -14.08 2.97 -3.96
C VAL A 28 -13.11 2.11 -3.14
N LEU A 29 -11.97 1.78 -3.75
CA LEU A 29 -10.85 1.06 -3.16
C LEU A 29 -9.57 1.84 -3.41
N GLN A 30 -8.64 1.81 -2.47
CA GLN A 30 -7.28 2.36 -2.60
C GLN A 30 -6.31 1.63 -1.67
N LEU A 31 -5.03 1.69 -2.00
CA LEU A 31 -3.93 1.24 -1.17
C LEU A 31 -3.13 2.43 -0.65
N TYR A 32 -2.52 2.25 0.52
CA TYR A 32 -1.55 3.17 1.07
C TYR A 32 -0.51 2.38 1.87
N ILE A 33 0.76 2.77 1.78
CA ILE A 33 1.81 2.22 2.66
C ILE A 33 2.19 3.29 3.67
N ASP A 34 2.14 2.95 4.96
CA ASP A 34 2.56 3.88 6.02
C ASP A 34 4.04 4.26 5.85
N GLY A 35 4.31 5.57 5.82
CA GLY A 35 5.64 6.12 5.61
C GLY A 35 6.14 6.09 4.17
N ALA A 36 5.35 5.63 3.19
CA ALA A 36 5.72 5.68 1.78
C ALA A 36 5.76 7.11 1.22
N THR A 37 6.44 7.25 0.08
CA THR A 37 6.45 8.48 -0.73
C THR A 37 5.71 8.22 -2.02
N TYR A 38 4.92 9.20 -2.48
CA TYR A 38 4.24 9.11 -3.76
C TYR A 38 5.22 9.34 -4.91
N ASP A 39 5.29 8.40 -5.86
CA ASP A 39 6.07 8.55 -7.10
C ASP A 39 5.14 9.02 -8.24
N PRO A 40 5.28 10.27 -8.73
CA PRO A 40 4.45 10.79 -9.81
C PRO A 40 4.80 10.24 -11.20
N VAL A 41 5.90 9.49 -11.33
CA VAL A 41 6.28 8.82 -12.59
C VAL A 41 5.56 7.49 -12.71
N GLU A 42 5.54 6.72 -11.61
CA GLU A 42 4.84 5.44 -11.53
C GLU A 42 3.35 5.63 -11.20
N ASP A 43 2.96 6.82 -10.73
CA ASP A 43 1.61 7.11 -10.23
C ASP A 43 1.26 6.18 -9.06
N SER A 44 2.19 5.96 -8.11
CA SER A 44 2.06 4.90 -7.08
C SER A 44 2.68 5.30 -5.74
N TRP A 45 2.24 4.68 -4.64
CA TRP A 45 2.90 4.77 -3.34
C TRP A 45 4.09 3.84 -3.25
N VAL A 46 5.31 4.37 -3.17
CA VAL A 46 6.53 3.55 -3.10
C VAL A 46 7.24 3.67 -1.76
N ILE A 47 7.73 2.54 -1.25
CA ILE A 47 8.62 2.49 -0.09
C ILE A 47 9.91 1.76 -0.43
N ALA A 48 11.05 2.30 0.00
CA ALA A 48 12.30 1.57 0.05
C ALA A 48 12.50 1.04 1.47
N THR A 49 12.50 -0.28 1.65
CA THR A 49 12.55 -0.90 2.97
C THR A 49 13.49 -2.10 3.03
N ALA A 50 14.08 -2.33 4.20
CA ALA A 50 14.84 -3.55 4.52
C ALA A 50 14.08 -4.46 5.50
N GLY A 51 12.88 -4.06 5.94
CA GLY A 51 12.09 -4.77 6.94
C GLY A 51 10.59 -4.66 6.70
N PRO A 52 9.77 -5.13 7.66
CA PRO A 52 8.33 -5.10 7.54
C PRO A 52 7.79 -3.66 7.43
N PHE A 53 6.65 -3.51 6.75
CA PHE A 53 5.92 -2.24 6.61
C PHE A 53 4.42 -2.49 6.69
N ASP A 54 3.65 -1.45 7.01
CA ASP A 54 2.19 -1.56 7.12
C ASP A 54 1.53 -1.10 5.81
N LEU A 55 0.79 -2.02 5.19
CA LEU A 55 -0.03 -1.79 4.01
C LEU A 55 -1.49 -1.63 4.42
N TRP A 56 -2.13 -0.57 3.95
CA TRP A 56 -3.54 -0.26 4.21
C TRP A 56 -4.36 -0.60 2.97
N VAL A 57 -5.41 -1.38 3.17
CA VAL A 57 -6.46 -1.64 2.18
C VAL A 57 -7.69 -0.85 2.62
N ILE A 58 -8.05 0.15 1.81
CA ILE A 58 -8.98 1.20 2.22
C ILE A 58 -10.21 1.12 1.32
N GLY A 59 -11.39 0.97 1.92
CA GLY A 59 -12.67 0.95 1.21
C GLY A 59 -13.58 2.10 1.61
N ASP A 60 -14.08 2.88 0.65
CA ASP A 60 -15.05 3.97 0.89
C ASP A 60 -16.50 3.45 1.00
N VAL A 61 -16.71 2.57 1.99
CA VAL A 61 -18.00 1.91 2.24
C VAL A 61 -19.13 2.91 2.51
N GLY A 62 -18.83 4.07 3.12
CA GLY A 62 -19.83 5.09 3.43
C GLY A 62 -20.45 5.73 2.18
N SER A 63 -19.69 5.83 1.09
CA SER A 63 -20.18 6.36 -0.19
C SER A 63 -20.74 5.29 -1.11
N TYR A 64 -20.18 4.07 -1.07
CA TYR A 64 -20.43 3.05 -2.10
C TYR A 64 -21.14 1.78 -1.59
N GLY A 65 -21.30 1.62 -0.27
CA GLY A 65 -21.82 0.41 0.34
C GLY A 65 -20.75 -0.68 0.50
N THR A 66 -21.18 -1.89 0.85
CA THR A 66 -20.29 -3.04 1.03
C THR A 66 -19.47 -3.32 -0.22
N ILE A 67 -18.19 -3.56 0.00
CA ILE A 67 -17.23 -4.03 -1.02
C ILE A 67 -16.97 -5.50 -0.71
N SER A 68 -17.26 -6.40 -1.65
CA SER A 68 -17.44 -7.84 -1.42
C SER A 68 -16.45 -8.70 -2.17
N ASP A 69 -15.86 -9.66 -1.45
CA ASP A 69 -14.78 -10.56 -1.88
C ASP A 69 -13.42 -9.88 -2.10
N VAL A 70 -12.98 -8.99 -1.19
CA VAL A 70 -11.81 -8.14 -1.45
C VAL A 70 -10.58 -8.98 -1.56
N LYS A 71 -9.84 -8.78 -2.65
CA LYS A 71 -8.57 -9.47 -2.89
C LYS A 71 -7.42 -8.48 -2.93
N LEU A 72 -6.26 -9.00 -2.55
CA LEU A 72 -4.98 -8.32 -2.70
C LEU A 72 -4.06 -9.23 -3.52
N ALA A 73 -3.52 -8.69 -4.60
CA ALA A 73 -2.47 -9.32 -5.39
C ALA A 73 -1.12 -8.63 -5.12
N ALA A 74 -0.06 -9.40 -4.92
CA ALA A 74 1.31 -8.92 -4.81
C ALA A 74 2.12 -9.49 -5.99
N ALA A 75 2.32 -8.67 -7.02
CA ALA A 75 3.10 -9.01 -8.20
C ALA A 75 4.61 -8.94 -7.92
N VAL A 76 5.33 -9.95 -8.42
CA VAL A 76 6.75 -10.18 -8.16
C VAL A 76 7.45 -10.74 -9.39
N ASP A 77 8.77 -10.59 -9.47
CA ASP A 77 9.57 -11.24 -10.50
C ASP A 77 9.53 -12.78 -10.34
N THR A 78 9.21 -13.48 -11.43
CA THR A 78 9.09 -14.94 -11.45
C THR A 78 10.42 -15.63 -11.14
N ALA A 79 11.55 -15.10 -11.61
CA ALA A 79 12.85 -15.71 -11.35
C ALA A 79 13.25 -15.57 -9.87
N GLU A 80 12.95 -14.43 -9.25
CA GLU A 80 13.14 -14.20 -7.80
C GLU A 80 12.21 -15.10 -6.96
N LEU A 81 10.97 -15.30 -7.40
CA LEU A 81 10.05 -16.24 -6.76
C LEU A 81 10.60 -17.66 -6.81
N LEU A 82 11.07 -18.12 -7.97
CA LEU A 82 11.68 -19.44 -8.14
C LEU A 82 13.00 -19.60 -7.35
N ALA A 83 13.67 -18.49 -7.02
CA ALA A 83 14.83 -18.46 -6.14
C ALA A 83 14.48 -18.53 -4.64
N GLY A 84 13.19 -18.59 -4.29
CA GLY A 84 12.70 -18.71 -2.91
C GLY A 84 12.18 -17.42 -2.30
N GLY A 85 11.86 -16.41 -3.11
CA GLY A 85 11.19 -15.20 -2.65
C GLY A 85 9.86 -15.49 -1.95
N SER A 86 9.51 -14.67 -0.97
CA SER A 86 8.25 -14.79 -0.22
C SER A 86 7.68 -13.44 0.19
N VAL A 87 6.34 -13.38 0.22
CA VAL A 87 5.57 -12.27 0.78
C VAL A 87 4.60 -12.85 1.79
N SER A 88 4.48 -12.20 2.95
CA SER A 88 3.53 -12.58 3.99
C SER A 88 2.80 -11.36 4.54
N LEU A 89 1.54 -11.56 4.95
CA LEU A 89 0.70 -10.55 5.56
C LEU A 89 0.22 -11.02 6.93
N ALA A 90 0.29 -10.13 7.91
CA ALA A 90 -0.29 -10.33 9.23
C ALA A 90 -1.25 -9.18 9.55
N PRO A 91 -2.50 -9.45 9.97
CA PRO A 91 -3.43 -8.40 10.43
C PRO A 91 -2.81 -7.56 11.54
N THR A 92 -2.98 -6.24 11.44
CA THR A 92 -2.56 -5.28 12.46
C THR A 92 -3.54 -4.09 12.50
N THR A 93 -3.22 -3.08 13.30
CA THR A 93 -3.97 -1.81 13.38
C THR A 93 -3.03 -0.64 13.15
N THR A 94 -3.53 0.47 12.61
CA THR A 94 -2.74 1.70 12.45
C THR A 94 -2.72 2.55 13.71
N GLY A 95 -1.60 3.23 13.96
CA GLY A 95 -1.49 4.29 14.97
C GLY A 95 -1.55 5.71 14.37
N VAL A 96 -1.66 5.84 13.04
CA VAL A 96 -1.56 7.12 12.31
C VAL A 96 -2.87 7.89 12.33
N VAL A 97 -4.00 7.18 12.28
CA VAL A 97 -5.35 7.74 12.41
C VAL A 97 -6.11 7.01 13.51
N THR A 98 -7.17 7.64 14.05
CA THR A 98 -8.09 6.93 14.94
C THR A 98 -8.97 6.02 14.10
N ASP A 99 -8.57 4.75 14.01
CA ASP A 99 -9.23 3.70 13.27
C ASP A 99 -9.51 2.50 14.19
N PRO A 100 -10.78 2.13 14.41
CA PRO A 100 -11.13 0.97 15.23
C PRO A 100 -11.19 -0.34 14.43
N SER A 101 -11.01 -0.32 13.10
CA SER A 101 -11.11 -1.51 12.27
C SER A 101 -10.03 -2.53 12.63
N THR A 102 -10.44 -3.80 12.69
CA THR A 102 -9.54 -4.94 12.89
C THR A 102 -9.69 -5.91 11.73
N PRO A 103 -8.68 -6.04 10.85
CA PRO A 103 -8.77 -6.93 9.69
C PRO A 103 -8.82 -8.40 10.10
N SER A 104 -9.49 -9.20 9.28
CA SER A 104 -9.43 -10.65 9.31
C SER A 104 -8.06 -11.15 8.83
N SER A 105 -7.69 -12.38 9.22
CA SER A 105 -6.51 -13.05 8.66
C SER A 105 -6.67 -13.29 7.15
N PRO A 106 -5.70 -12.86 6.31
CA PRO A 106 -5.74 -13.12 4.88
C PRO A 106 -5.73 -14.62 4.57
N VAL A 107 -6.51 -15.03 3.56
CA VAL A 107 -6.59 -16.42 3.11
C VAL A 107 -5.97 -16.52 1.71
N ALA A 108 -4.95 -17.35 1.54
CA ALA A 108 -4.35 -17.58 0.23
C ALA A 108 -5.38 -18.18 -0.75
N THR A 109 -5.43 -17.66 -1.97
CA THR A 109 -6.34 -18.18 -3.01
C THR A 109 -5.71 -19.37 -3.75
N ALA A 110 -6.42 -19.89 -4.76
CA ALA A 110 -5.88 -20.88 -5.67
C ALA A 110 -4.70 -20.37 -6.52
N ASN A 111 -4.52 -19.05 -6.65
CA ASN A 111 -3.43 -18.42 -7.42
C ASN A 111 -2.23 -18.05 -6.53
N PHE A 112 -1.89 -18.90 -5.56
CA PHE A 112 -0.85 -18.62 -4.56
C PHE A 112 0.31 -19.64 -4.59
N PRO A 113 1.46 -19.30 -5.21
CA PRO A 113 1.64 -18.23 -6.19
C PRO A 113 1.01 -18.58 -7.55
N SER A 114 0.79 -17.58 -8.39
CA SER A 114 0.29 -17.74 -9.75
C SER A 114 1.35 -18.34 -10.67
N ALA A 115 0.91 -18.89 -11.80
CA ALA A 115 1.81 -19.16 -12.92
C ALA A 115 2.42 -17.87 -13.48
N ASP A 116 3.58 -17.99 -14.12
CA ASP A 116 4.26 -16.90 -14.83
C ASP A 116 3.36 -16.31 -15.92
N GLY A 117 3.25 -14.98 -15.96
CA GLY A 117 2.42 -14.26 -16.91
C GLY A 117 0.91 -14.37 -16.68
N ALA A 118 0.47 -14.97 -15.56
CA ALA A 118 -0.93 -14.93 -15.18
C ALA A 118 -1.36 -13.49 -14.83
N LEU A 119 -2.66 -13.22 -15.00
CA LEU A 119 -3.27 -11.94 -14.63
C LEU A 119 -4.27 -12.18 -13.48
N PRO A 120 -4.33 -11.30 -12.46
CA PRO A 120 -5.38 -11.37 -11.45
C PRO A 120 -6.76 -11.24 -12.10
N VAL A 121 -7.73 -12.01 -11.59
CA VAL A 121 -9.07 -12.13 -12.16
C VAL A 121 -10.11 -11.65 -11.16
N ARG A 122 -10.95 -10.70 -11.59
CA ARG A 122 -12.06 -10.16 -10.80
C ARG A 122 -13.22 -11.17 -10.75
N GLY A 123 -14.20 -10.93 -9.88
CA GLY A 123 -15.34 -11.85 -9.69
C GLY A 123 -16.21 -12.10 -10.95
N ASP A 124 -16.14 -11.25 -11.99
CA ASP A 124 -16.79 -11.50 -13.29
C ASP A 124 -15.99 -12.38 -14.25
N GLY A 125 -14.79 -12.82 -13.84
CA GLY A 125 -13.88 -13.54 -14.71
C GLY A 125 -13.06 -12.65 -15.64
N THR A 126 -13.23 -11.32 -15.58
CA THR A 126 -12.37 -10.40 -16.33
C THR A 126 -11.06 -10.17 -15.61
N THR A 127 -9.97 -10.05 -16.37
CA THR A 127 -8.65 -9.75 -15.80
C THR A 127 -8.58 -8.30 -15.33
N LEU A 128 -7.75 -8.03 -14.34
CA LEU A 128 -7.33 -6.65 -14.06
C LEU A 128 -6.79 -5.99 -15.33
N PRO A 129 -7.09 -4.71 -15.59
CA PRO A 129 -6.51 -4.02 -16.72
C PRO A 129 -4.98 -4.02 -16.59
N PRO A 130 -4.23 -4.34 -17.65
CA PRO A 130 -2.79 -4.35 -17.58
C PRO A 130 -2.26 -2.92 -17.49
N HIS A 131 -1.47 -2.62 -16.44
CA HIS A 131 -0.75 -1.36 -16.29
C HIS A 131 0.77 -1.53 -16.21
N GLY A 132 1.28 -2.56 -16.89
CA GLY A 132 2.72 -2.75 -17.10
C GLY A 132 3.42 -3.63 -16.07
N VAL A 133 2.76 -3.92 -14.94
CA VAL A 133 3.30 -4.78 -13.88
C VAL A 133 3.15 -6.26 -14.23
N TYR A 134 2.01 -6.65 -14.81
CA TYR A 134 1.70 -8.04 -15.13
C TYR A 134 2.07 -8.41 -16.57
N GLY A 135 2.62 -9.61 -16.74
CA GLY A 135 3.05 -10.14 -18.03
C GLY A 135 4.09 -11.24 -17.87
N ALA A 136 4.66 -11.70 -18.98
CA ALA A 136 5.73 -12.69 -18.95
C ALA A 136 6.90 -12.20 -18.08
N GLY A 137 7.38 -13.04 -17.16
CA GLY A 137 8.38 -12.67 -16.15
C GLY A 137 7.79 -12.23 -14.81
N THR A 138 6.47 -12.06 -14.71
CA THR A 138 5.77 -11.70 -13.47
C THR A 138 4.86 -12.83 -13.00
N SER A 139 4.99 -13.19 -11.73
CA SER A 139 4.03 -14.02 -10.99
C SER A 139 3.41 -13.15 -9.88
N PHE A 140 2.33 -13.62 -9.25
CA PHE A 140 1.76 -12.92 -8.10
C PHE A 140 1.35 -13.88 -6.98
N PHE A 141 1.34 -13.36 -5.77
CA PHE A 141 0.63 -13.92 -4.63
C PHE A 141 -0.75 -13.29 -4.53
N GLU A 142 -1.80 -14.06 -4.25
CA GLU A 142 -3.17 -13.54 -4.10
C GLU A 142 -3.79 -13.99 -2.78
N TRP A 143 -4.37 -13.05 -2.05
CA TRP A 143 -5.12 -13.32 -0.81
C TRP A 143 -6.54 -12.79 -0.91
N GLU A 144 -7.48 -13.55 -0.37
CA GLU A 144 -8.80 -13.09 0.05
C GLU A 144 -8.71 -12.39 1.41
N LEU A 145 -9.22 -11.16 1.45
CA LEU A 145 -9.31 -10.31 2.64
C LEU A 145 -10.74 -10.29 3.22
N GLY A 146 -11.72 -10.78 2.45
CA GLY A 146 -13.14 -10.77 2.82
C GLY A 146 -13.83 -9.45 2.51
N ASP A 147 -15.00 -9.23 3.10
CA ASP A 147 -15.82 -8.06 2.81
C ASP A 147 -15.41 -6.84 3.64
N LEU A 148 -15.43 -5.66 3.01
CA LEU A 148 -15.41 -4.37 3.71
C LEU A 148 -16.85 -3.90 3.93
N THR A 149 -17.26 -3.88 5.19
CA THR A 149 -18.65 -3.64 5.60
C THR A 149 -18.81 -2.49 6.60
N LEU A 150 -17.70 -1.97 7.12
CA LEU A 150 -17.69 -0.97 8.19
C LEU A 150 -17.58 0.47 7.63
N THR A 151 -18.10 1.42 8.41
CA THR A 151 -18.02 2.87 8.14
C THR A 151 -17.41 3.60 9.34
N ASP A 152 -16.48 2.93 10.01
CA ASP A 152 -15.91 3.33 11.29
C ASP A 152 -14.55 4.04 11.17
N SER A 153 -13.95 3.97 9.97
CA SER A 153 -12.62 4.51 9.68
C SER A 153 -12.75 5.85 8.94
N PRO A 154 -11.91 6.86 9.24
CA PRO A 154 -11.88 8.10 8.49
C PRO A 154 -11.19 7.89 7.12
N ILE A 155 -11.85 8.28 6.03
CA ILE A 155 -11.35 8.07 4.66
C ILE A 155 -11.04 9.41 3.99
N GLY A 156 -9.83 9.49 3.41
CA GLY A 156 -9.33 10.62 2.65
C GLY A 156 -8.96 10.22 1.22
N ASP A 157 -8.46 11.20 0.48
CA ASP A 157 -7.94 11.03 -0.88
C ASP A 157 -6.41 10.89 -0.81
N PHE A 158 -5.90 9.67 -1.04
CA PHE A 158 -4.48 9.33 -0.96
C PHE A 158 -3.76 9.48 -2.31
N ILE A 159 -4.31 10.20 -3.29
CA ILE A 159 -3.77 10.26 -4.67
C ILE A 159 -2.34 10.81 -4.81
N SER A 160 -1.83 11.60 -3.86
CA SER A 160 -0.50 12.24 -4.03
C SER A 160 0.19 12.65 -2.74
N SER A 161 -0.52 12.59 -1.62
CA SER A 161 -0.01 12.91 -0.30
C SER A 161 -0.88 12.26 0.76
N PHE A 162 -0.35 12.12 1.97
CA PHE A 162 -1.18 11.73 3.10
C PHE A 162 -2.28 12.79 3.32
N PRO A 163 -3.57 12.41 3.41
CA PRO A 163 -4.67 13.37 3.48
C PRO A 163 -4.57 14.28 4.71
N SER A 164 -4.79 15.58 4.50
CA SER A 164 -4.96 16.54 5.61
C SER A 164 -6.40 16.62 6.13
N SER A 165 -7.33 15.95 5.44
CA SER A 165 -8.75 15.89 5.79
C SER A 165 -9.34 14.54 5.38
N PHE A 166 -10.32 14.07 6.15
CA PHE A 166 -11.01 12.80 5.93
C PHE A 166 -12.51 13.07 5.78
N PRO A 167 -12.98 13.47 4.58
CA PRO A 167 -14.37 13.88 4.37
C PRO A 167 -15.35 12.72 4.24
N SER A 168 -14.86 11.48 4.14
CA SER A 168 -15.68 10.26 4.06
C SER A 168 -15.39 9.29 5.20
N THR A 169 -16.20 8.25 5.30
CA THR A 169 -16.08 7.17 6.28
C THR A 169 -16.18 5.82 5.60
N GLY A 170 -15.44 4.83 6.08
CA GLY A 170 -15.35 3.53 5.46
C GLY A 170 -14.64 2.53 6.36
N GLN A 171 -13.84 1.66 5.76
CA GLN A 171 -13.07 0.65 6.48
C GLN A 171 -11.61 0.71 6.04
N ILE A 172 -10.69 0.69 7.01
CA ILE A 172 -9.25 0.56 6.78
C ILE A 172 -8.82 -0.80 7.36
N ASN A 173 -8.36 -1.69 6.50
CA ASN A 173 -7.74 -2.95 6.91
C ASN A 173 -6.22 -2.81 6.79
N VAL A 174 -5.50 -2.90 7.90
CA VAL A 174 -4.04 -2.77 7.95
C VAL A 174 -3.36 -4.13 8.07
N TYR A 175 -2.35 -4.37 7.24
CA TYR A 175 -1.55 -5.58 7.28
C TYR A 175 -0.08 -5.23 7.37
N THR A 176 0.62 -5.84 8.35
CA THR A 176 2.08 -5.83 8.35
C THR A 176 2.55 -6.80 7.27
N VAL A 177 3.21 -6.26 6.26
CA VAL A 177 3.78 -6.98 5.13
C VAL A 177 5.25 -7.24 5.39
N THR A 178 5.66 -8.51 5.23
CA THR A 178 7.08 -8.89 5.22
C THR A 178 7.44 -9.46 3.86
N VAL A 179 8.44 -8.86 3.22
CA VAL A 179 8.94 -9.24 1.90
C VAL A 179 10.38 -9.76 2.05
N SER A 180 10.69 -10.88 1.42
CA SER A 180 12.05 -11.43 1.37
C SER A 180 12.34 -12.02 0.00
N GLY A 181 13.57 -11.81 -0.49
CA GLY A 181 14.05 -12.42 -1.73
C GLY A 181 13.53 -11.78 -3.02
N PHE A 182 12.85 -10.64 -2.93
CA PHE A 182 12.40 -9.85 -4.08
C PHE A 182 13.15 -8.52 -4.13
N SER A 183 13.37 -7.98 -5.34
CA SER A 183 13.88 -6.62 -5.53
C SER A 183 12.75 -5.59 -5.53
N GLN A 184 11.59 -5.97 -6.09
CA GLN A 184 10.38 -5.16 -6.13
C GLN A 184 9.14 -6.04 -5.89
N VAL A 185 8.16 -5.47 -5.21
CA VAL A 185 6.80 -6.03 -5.10
C VAL A 185 5.80 -4.92 -5.40
N HIS A 186 4.81 -5.21 -6.24
CA HIS A 186 3.71 -4.31 -6.55
C HIS A 186 2.40 -4.87 -6.01
N PHE A 187 1.55 -4.03 -5.42
CA PHE A 187 0.30 -4.44 -4.80
C PHE A 187 -0.90 -3.85 -5.52
N ASP A 188 -1.89 -4.68 -5.82
CA ASP A 188 -3.19 -4.27 -6.34
C ASP A 188 -4.30 -4.83 -5.47
N THR A 189 -5.39 -4.08 -5.31
CA THR A 189 -6.61 -4.57 -4.65
C THR A 189 -7.85 -4.36 -5.52
N TYR A 190 -8.79 -5.30 -5.43
CA TYR A 190 -9.95 -5.37 -6.31
C TYR A 190 -11.04 -6.28 -5.75
N ASP A 191 -12.22 -6.13 -6.37
CA ASP A 191 -13.37 -7.04 -6.44
C ASP A 191 -14.64 -6.28 -6.88
N HIS A 192 -15.75 -6.26 -6.13
CA HIS A 192 -16.99 -5.65 -6.54
C HIS A 192 -17.82 -5.01 -5.42
N ILE A 193 -18.64 -4.04 -5.82
CA ILE A 193 -19.78 -3.55 -5.04
C ILE A 193 -21.07 -4.14 -5.61
N VAL A 194 -22.00 -4.51 -4.73
CA VAL A 194 -23.35 -4.91 -5.12
C VAL A 194 -24.29 -3.71 -5.00
N ASN A 195 -24.61 -3.09 -6.15
CA ASN A 195 -25.60 -2.03 -6.18
C ASN A 195 -27.01 -2.63 -6.16
N GLY A 196 -27.95 -1.93 -5.50
CA GLY A 196 -29.35 -2.37 -5.39
C GLY A 196 -29.94 -2.80 -6.74
N GLY A 197 -30.64 -3.93 -6.76
CA GLY A 197 -31.20 -4.53 -7.98
C GLY A 197 -30.33 -5.61 -8.66
N ASN A 198 -29.44 -6.28 -7.91
CA ASN A 198 -28.53 -7.33 -8.42
C ASN A 198 -27.53 -6.82 -9.49
N HIS A 199 -27.18 -5.53 -9.45
CA HIS A 199 -26.18 -4.99 -10.37
C HIS A 199 -24.81 -4.96 -9.67
N THR A 200 -23.98 -5.95 -10.00
CA THR A 200 -22.61 -6.02 -9.54
C THR A 200 -21.72 -5.09 -10.38
N LYS A 201 -20.97 -4.21 -9.72
CA LYS A 201 -19.93 -3.39 -10.36
C LYS A 201 -18.58 -3.82 -9.84
N TYR A 202 -17.76 -4.37 -10.74
CA TYR A 202 -16.39 -4.74 -10.42
C TYR A 202 -15.48 -3.52 -10.39
N VAL A 203 -14.74 -3.37 -9.30
CA VAL A 203 -13.88 -2.25 -8.95
C VAL A 203 -12.47 -2.73 -8.67
N PHE A 204 -11.52 -1.82 -8.77
CA PHE A 204 -10.12 -2.02 -8.40
C PHE A 204 -9.59 -0.69 -7.88
N ALA A 205 -8.53 -0.73 -7.07
CA ALA A 205 -7.83 0.49 -6.71
C ALA A 205 -7.27 1.16 -7.98
N PRO A 206 -7.54 2.45 -8.21
CA PRO A 206 -6.92 3.16 -9.32
C PRO A 206 -5.40 3.05 -9.25
N PHE A 207 -4.71 3.06 -10.39
CA PHE A 207 -3.25 2.96 -10.43
C PHE A 207 -2.59 4.05 -9.59
N SER A 208 -3.11 5.29 -9.66
CA SER A 208 -2.73 6.41 -8.78
C SER A 208 -2.82 6.16 -7.27
N HIS A 209 -3.37 5.02 -6.86
CA HIS A 209 -3.64 4.59 -5.49
C HIS A 209 -3.21 3.13 -5.26
N ASP A 210 -2.37 2.58 -6.13
CA ASP A 210 -1.71 1.30 -5.86
C ASP A 210 -0.42 1.53 -5.04
N ALA A 211 0.30 0.45 -4.73
CA ALA A 211 1.43 0.52 -3.83
C ALA A 211 2.56 -0.41 -4.25
N GLY A 212 3.80 0.03 -4.06
CA GLY A 212 5.01 -0.71 -4.39
C GLY A 212 6.05 -0.69 -3.27
N ALA A 213 6.84 -1.74 -3.17
CA ALA A 213 7.97 -1.84 -2.25
C ALA A 213 9.24 -2.23 -3.01
N THR A 214 10.28 -1.40 -2.90
CA THR A 214 11.64 -1.77 -3.28
C THR A 214 12.37 -2.32 -2.06
N VAL A 215 12.84 -3.55 -2.15
CA VAL A 215 13.56 -4.18 -1.04
C VAL A 215 15.03 -3.83 -1.15
N VAL A 216 15.53 -3.10 -0.16
CA VAL A 216 16.95 -2.76 -0.08
C VAL A 216 17.62 -3.78 0.85
N PRO A 217 18.69 -4.47 0.42
CA PRO A 217 19.41 -5.39 1.30
C PRO A 217 19.83 -4.69 2.58
N GLU A 218 19.62 -5.34 3.73
CA GLU A 218 20.12 -4.80 5.01
C GLU A 218 21.61 -4.46 4.88
N PRO A 219 22.05 -3.28 5.35
CA PRO A 219 23.42 -2.87 5.17
C PRO A 219 24.35 -3.89 5.85
N SER A 220 25.18 -4.55 5.03
CA SER A 220 26.18 -5.54 5.44
C SER A 220 27.18 -5.01 6.48
N SER A 221 27.17 -3.71 6.76
CA SER A 221 27.86 -3.10 7.89
C SER A 221 27.49 -3.71 9.25
N LEU A 222 26.25 -4.17 9.47
CA LEU A 222 25.92 -4.89 10.71
C LEU A 222 26.69 -6.21 10.82
N LEU A 223 26.91 -6.88 9.69
CA LEU A 223 27.72 -8.09 9.61
C LEU A 223 29.22 -7.82 9.81
N LEU A 224 29.68 -6.58 9.56
CA LEU A 224 31.06 -6.14 9.86
C LEU A 224 31.28 -5.74 11.33
N VAL A 225 30.24 -5.27 12.03
CA VAL A 225 30.35 -4.87 13.44
C VAL A 225 30.71 -6.07 14.33
N GLY A 226 30.08 -7.24 14.14
CA GLY A 226 30.36 -8.44 14.95
C GLY A 226 31.83 -8.89 14.88
N PRO A 227 32.35 -9.23 13.69
CA PRO A 227 33.76 -9.59 13.49
C PRO A 227 34.72 -8.46 13.85
N GLY A 228 34.36 -7.20 13.57
CA GLY A 228 35.16 -6.03 13.93
C GLY A 228 35.35 -5.90 15.45
N MET A 229 34.29 -6.08 16.24
CA MET A 229 34.37 -6.05 17.71
C MET A 229 35.12 -7.27 18.27
N LEU A 230 34.95 -8.45 17.69
CA LEU A 230 35.72 -9.65 18.06
C LEU A 230 37.22 -9.45 17.81
N ALA A 231 37.59 -8.90 16.64
CA ALA A 231 38.96 -8.58 16.32
C ALA A 231 39.53 -7.57 17.34
N LEU A 232 38.82 -6.48 17.61
CA LEU A 232 39.24 -5.48 18.60
C LEU A 232 39.40 -6.08 20.01
N GLY A 233 38.51 -6.98 20.43
CA GLY A 233 38.61 -7.68 21.72
C GLY A 233 39.86 -8.58 21.80
N VAL A 234 40.14 -9.35 20.75
CA VAL A 234 41.31 -10.25 20.69
C VAL A 234 42.61 -9.44 20.64
N PHE A 235 42.70 -8.41 19.80
CA PHE A 235 43.89 -7.58 19.67
C PHE A 235 44.12 -6.68 20.88
N GLY A 236 43.05 -6.14 21.48
CA GLY A 236 43.11 -5.35 22.71
C GLY A 236 43.66 -6.15 23.90
N ASN A 237 43.17 -7.39 24.08
CA ASN A 237 43.63 -8.27 25.16
C ASN A 237 45.10 -8.68 25.01
N ARG A 238 45.60 -8.84 23.78
CA ARG A 238 47.02 -9.13 23.53
C ARG A 238 47.92 -7.95 23.94
N ARG A 239 47.49 -6.71 23.67
CA ARG A 239 48.26 -5.50 23.98
C ARG A 239 48.37 -5.26 25.49
N LEU A 240 47.29 -5.49 26.24
CA LEU A 240 47.28 -5.36 27.71
C LEU A 240 48.17 -6.40 28.41
N ARG A 241 48.25 -7.63 27.88
CA ARG A 241 49.13 -8.68 28.42
C ARG A 241 50.61 -8.35 28.19
N ALA A 242 50.96 -7.81 27.01
CA ALA A 242 52.33 -7.42 26.70
C ALA A 242 52.85 -6.28 27.62
N THR A 243 52.00 -5.32 27.99
CA THR A 243 52.41 -4.21 28.88
C THR A 243 52.59 -4.64 30.34
N ARG A 244 51.89 -5.67 30.81
CA ARG A 244 52.08 -6.23 32.16
C ARG A 244 53.38 -7.02 32.30
N SER A 245 53.84 -7.66 31.23
CA SER A 245 55.10 -8.42 31.20
C SER A 245 56.36 -7.56 31.32
N GLN A 246 56.30 -6.25 31.04
CA GLN A 246 57.46 -5.35 31.14
C GLN A 246 57.54 -4.59 32.47
N ARG A 247 56.63 -4.85 33.42
CA ARG A 247 56.60 -4.22 34.75
C ARG A 247 56.95 -5.19 35.90
N GLN A 248 57.48 -6.37 35.58
CA GLN A 248 58.10 -7.31 36.51
C GLN A 248 59.59 -7.40 36.19
#